data_AF-A0A3D1ZMD4-F1
#
_entry.id   AF-A0A3D1ZMD4-F1
#
_cell.length_a   1.000
_cell.length_b   1.000
_cell.length_c   1.000
_cell.angle_alpha   90.00
_cell.angle_beta   90.00
_cell.angle_gamma   90.00
#
_symmetry.space_group_name_H-M   'P 1'
#
loop_
_entity.id
_entity.type
_entity.pdbx_description
1 polymer ?
#
loop_
_entity_poly.entity_id
_entity_poly.type
_entity_poly.pdbx_seq_one_letter_code
_entity_poly.pdbx_strand_id
1 'polypeptide(L)'
;ARITVEECLDHVENRFELVMVASKRARQIATQGKDPMVDVADDKPPVIALREIEKGLIDPKNIDTEEQVDDLTEELAAEFGL
;
A
#
# COMPACT_ATOMS: atom_id res chain seq x y z
N ALA A 1 15.76 -6.16 -1.53
CA ALA A 1 16.41 -5.53 -0.34
C ALA A 1 16.41 -6.48 0.87
N ARG A 2 17.14 -6.19 1.97
CA ARG A 2 16.93 -6.88 3.26
C ARG A 2 15.94 -6.04 4.06
N ILE A 3 14.84 -6.65 4.50
CA ILE A 3 13.78 -6.03 5.32
C ILE A 3 13.61 -6.91 6.56
N THR A 4 13.43 -6.29 7.71
CA THR A 4 13.08 -7.01 8.94
C THR A 4 11.67 -6.64 9.39
N VAL A 5 11.02 -7.55 10.13
CA VAL A 5 9.65 -7.31 10.62
C VAL A 5 9.67 -6.19 11.66
N GLU A 6 10.76 -6.09 12.41
CA GLU A 6 10.98 -5.11 13.46
C GLU A 6 10.89 -3.67 12.93
N GLU A 7 11.49 -3.38 11.79
CA GLU A 7 11.44 -2.04 11.17
C GLU A 7 10.02 -1.68 10.70
N CYS A 8 9.20 -2.65 10.31
CA CYS A 8 7.80 -2.41 9.95
C CYS A 8 6.91 -2.13 11.18
N LEU A 9 7.29 -2.62 12.35
CA LEU A 9 6.49 -2.48 13.58
C LEU A 9 6.57 -1.08 14.20
N ASP A 10 7.47 -0.22 13.72
CA ASP A 10 7.47 1.22 14.07
C ASP A 10 6.27 1.97 13.46
N HIS A 11 5.65 1.40 12.43
CA HIS A 11 4.51 1.97 11.71
C HIS A 11 3.20 1.16 11.85
N VAL A 12 3.29 -0.11 12.27
CA VAL A 12 2.13 -0.99 12.48
C VAL A 12 2.28 -1.72 13.82
N GLU A 13 1.33 -1.53 14.74
CA GLU A 13 1.47 -2.01 16.12
C GLU A 13 1.33 -3.55 16.26
N ASN A 14 0.74 -4.22 15.26
CA ASN A 14 0.41 -5.64 15.33
C ASN A 14 0.92 -6.44 14.12
N ARG A 15 1.52 -7.61 14.37
CA ARG A 15 2.09 -8.47 13.31
C ARG A 15 1.04 -9.07 12.36
N PHE A 16 -0.16 -9.37 12.85
CA PHE A 16 -1.25 -9.84 12.00
C PHE A 16 -1.77 -8.70 11.12
N GLU A 17 -1.92 -7.51 11.69
CA GLU A 17 -2.30 -6.32 10.94
C GLU A 17 -1.26 -5.96 9.88
N LEU A 18 0.04 -6.05 10.20
CA LEU A 18 1.13 -5.90 9.24
C LEU A 18 0.95 -6.83 8.04
N VAL A 19 0.66 -8.11 8.27
CA VAL A 19 0.41 -9.08 7.20
C VAL A 19 -0.80 -8.68 6.37
N MET A 20 -1.88 -8.21 7.00
CA MET A 20 -3.10 -7.77 6.31
C MET A 20 -2.85 -6.54 5.43
N VAL A 21 -2.22 -5.48 5.99
CA VAL A 21 -1.90 -4.24 5.27
C VAL A 21 -0.92 -4.51 4.13
N ALA A 22 0.16 -5.26 4.39
CA ALA A 22 1.13 -5.62 3.34
C ALA A 22 0.48 -6.45 2.23
N SER A 23 -0.41 -7.39 2.55
CA SER A 23 -1.13 -8.20 1.56
C SER A 23 -2.07 -7.36 0.71
N LYS A 24 -2.82 -6.44 1.35
CA LYS A 24 -3.71 -5.51 0.67
C LYS A 24 -2.94 -4.61 -0.29
N ARG A 25 -1.86 -3.96 0.19
CA ARG A 25 -1.03 -3.08 -0.63
C ARG A 25 -0.35 -3.81 -1.78
N ALA A 26 0.17 -5.02 -1.53
CA ALA A 26 0.74 -5.85 -2.60
C ALA A 26 -0.27 -6.16 -3.71
N ARG A 27 -1.56 -6.34 -3.39
CA ARG A 27 -2.63 -6.54 -4.37
C ARG A 27 -2.94 -5.25 -5.15
N GLN A 28 -2.93 -4.09 -4.49
CA GLN A 28 -3.08 -2.80 -5.16
C GLN A 28 -2.02 -2.62 -6.26
N ILE A 29 -0.77 -2.93 -5.94
CA ILE A 29 0.35 -2.87 -6.90
C ILE A 29 0.20 -3.94 -7.99
N ALA A 30 -0.03 -5.20 -7.60
CA ALA A 30 0.05 -6.33 -8.53
C ALA A 30 -1.16 -6.45 -9.47
N THR A 31 -2.36 -6.04 -9.03
CA THR A 31 -3.62 -6.33 -9.73
C THR A 31 -4.41 -5.08 -10.09
N GLN A 32 -4.38 -4.05 -9.24
CA GLN A 32 -5.08 -2.79 -9.50
C GLN A 32 -4.17 -1.78 -10.23
N GLY A 33 -2.89 -2.10 -10.43
CA GLY A 33 -1.96 -1.27 -11.18
C GLY A 33 -1.56 0.01 -10.47
N LYS A 34 -1.69 0.08 -9.13
CA LYS A 34 -1.27 1.25 -8.36
C LYS A 34 0.24 1.40 -8.39
N ASP A 35 0.69 2.63 -8.58
CA ASP A 35 2.12 2.94 -8.64
C ASP A 35 2.78 2.76 -7.27
N PRO A 36 3.93 2.04 -7.22
CA PRO A 36 4.76 1.96 -6.04
C PRO A 36 5.32 3.33 -5.62
N MET A 37 5.37 3.58 -4.32
CA MET A 37 5.96 4.78 -3.72
C MET A 37 7.44 4.63 -3.40
N VAL A 38 8.02 3.46 -3.70
CA VAL A 38 9.43 3.16 -3.56
C VAL A 38 9.97 2.54 -4.85
N ASP A 39 11.29 2.64 -5.04
CA ASP A 39 11.95 2.00 -6.17
C ASP A 39 11.72 0.48 -6.17
N VAL A 40 11.14 0.00 -7.27
CA VAL A 40 10.71 -1.37 -7.51
C VAL A 40 11.91 -2.32 -7.63
N ALA A 41 13.03 -1.87 -8.20
CA ALA A 41 14.16 -2.73 -8.55
C ALA A 41 13.69 -4.12 -9.06
N ASP A 42 14.21 -5.22 -8.49
CA ASP A 42 13.76 -6.60 -8.76
C ASP A 42 12.86 -7.18 -7.63
N ASP A 43 12.33 -6.31 -6.76
CA ASP A 43 11.52 -6.74 -5.62
C ASP A 43 10.08 -7.09 -6.08
N LYS A 44 9.50 -8.13 -5.47
CA LYS A 44 8.10 -8.53 -5.74
C LYS A 44 7.12 -7.61 -5.00
N PRO A 45 5.85 -7.50 -5.43
CA PRO A 45 4.86 -6.62 -4.78
C PRO A 45 4.74 -6.73 -3.25
N PRO A 46 4.81 -7.93 -2.61
CA PRO A 46 4.82 -8.02 -1.15
C PRO A 46 6.05 -7.38 -0.50
N VAL A 47 7.21 -7.47 -1.15
CA VAL A 47 8.47 -6.88 -0.67
C VAL A 47 8.42 -5.36 -0.83
N ILE A 48 7.87 -4.87 -1.95
CA ILE A 48 7.65 -3.44 -2.19
C ILE A 48 6.71 -2.86 -1.12
N ALA A 49 5.58 -3.52 -0.86
CA ALA A 49 4.63 -3.10 0.17
C ALA A 49 5.27 -3.01 1.56
N LEU A 50 6.09 -4.00 1.95
CA LEU A 50 6.82 -3.96 3.23
C LEU A 50 7.81 -2.80 3.31
N ARG A 51 8.49 -2.44 2.20
CA ARG A 51 9.39 -1.26 2.14
C ARG A 51 8.63 0.06 2.21
N GLU A 52 7.41 0.11 1.68
CA GLU A 52 6.54 1.29 1.83
C GLU A 52 6.10 1.45 3.30
N ILE A 53 5.76 0.34 3.97
CA ILE A 53 5.40 0.33 5.39
C ILE A 53 6.59 0.70 6.28
N GLU A 54 7.78 0.15 6.03
CA GLU A 54 9.04 0.48 6.72
C GLU A 54 9.36 1.99 6.67
N LYS A 55 8.96 2.67 5.58
CA LYS A 55 9.16 4.11 5.40
C LYS A 55 7.99 4.96 5.91
N GLY A 56 6.94 4.35 6.47
CA GLY A 56 5.72 5.02 6.89
C GLY A 56 4.92 5.65 5.74
N LEU A 57 5.11 5.16 4.50
CA LEU A 57 4.34 5.61 3.34
C LEU A 57 2.97 4.93 3.28
N ILE A 58 2.89 3.70 3.80
CA ILE A 58 1.65 2.93 3.93
C ILE A 58 1.49 2.48 5.38
N ASP A 59 0.30 2.68 5.92
CA ASP A 59 -0.11 2.26 7.26
C ASP A 59 -1.60 1.82 7.24
N PRO A 60 -2.13 1.24 8.33
CA PRO A 60 -3.52 0.78 8.37
C PRO A 60 -4.55 1.91 8.18
N LYS A 61 -4.19 3.17 8.44
CA LYS A 61 -5.09 4.32 8.37
C LYS A 61 -5.18 4.87 6.94
N ASN A 62 -4.06 4.89 6.21
CA ASN A 62 -4.00 5.48 4.89
C ASN A 62 -4.37 4.51 3.76
N ILE A 63 -4.19 3.20 3.95
CA ILE A 63 -4.46 2.18 2.92
C ILE A 63 -5.94 2.11 2.50
N ASP A 64 -6.86 2.42 3.42
CA ASP A 64 -8.30 2.49 3.15
C ASP A 64 -8.72 3.86 2.59
N THR A 65 -7.96 4.91 2.90
CA THR A 65 -8.23 6.26 2.39
C THR A 65 -7.93 6.34 0.90
N GLU A 66 -6.87 5.68 0.42
CA GLU A 66 -6.55 5.63 -1.01
C GLU A 66 -7.67 5.03 -1.85
N GLU A 67 -8.25 3.90 -1.41
CA GLU A 67 -9.38 3.26 -2.12
C GLU A 67 -10.62 4.17 -2.15
N GLN A 68 -10.93 4.85 -1.05
CA GLN A 68 -12.07 5.78 -1.00
C GLN A 68 -11.87 6.99 -1.90
N VAL A 69 -10.65 7.50 -2.00
CA VAL A 69 -10.32 8.59 -2.91
C VAL A 69 -10.51 8.10 -4.34
N ASP A 70 -9.97 6.94 -4.69
CA ASP A 70 -10.11 6.36 -6.02
C ASP A 70 -11.57 6.20 -6.43
N ASP A 71 -12.39 5.54 -5.60
CA ASP A 71 -13.81 5.34 -5.84
C ASP A 71 -14.54 6.68 -6.02
N LEU A 72 -14.22 7.68 -5.18
CA LEU A 72 -14.81 9.01 -5.28
C LEU A 72 -14.36 9.76 -6.54
N THR A 73 -13.09 9.62 -6.97
CA THR A 73 -12.62 10.18 -8.24
C THR A 73 -13.30 9.52 -9.43
N GLU A 74 -13.50 8.20 -9.41
CA GLU A 74 -14.21 7.48 -10.47
C GLU A 74 -15.69 7.91 -10.52
N GLU A 75 -16.35 8.06 -9.37
CA GLU A 75 -17.72 8.55 -9.27
C GLU A 75 -17.85 9.99 -9.78
N LEU A 76 -16.92 10.87 -9.39
CA LEU A 76 -16.85 12.25 -9.87
C LEU A 76 -16.56 12.31 -11.38
N ALA A 77 -15.64 11.50 -11.89
CA ALA A 77 -15.33 11.45 -13.33
C ALA A 77 -16.55 10.97 -14.13
N ALA A 78 -17.30 9.99 -13.61
CA ALA A 78 -18.54 9.53 -14.22
C ALA A 78 -19.66 10.58 -14.17
N GLU A 79 -19.80 11.31 -13.06
CA GLU A 79 -20.82 12.35 -12.88
C GLU A 79 -20.54 13.59 -13.74
N PHE A 80 -19.28 14.00 -13.84
CA PHE A 80 -18.86 15.23 -14.53
C PHE A 80 -18.28 15.01 -15.94
N GLY A 81 -18.11 13.75 -16.37
CA GLY A 81 -17.66 13.38 -17.71
C GLY A 81 -16.23 13.83 -18.05
N LEU A 82 -15.35 13.87 -17.04
CA LEU A 82 -13.93 14.27 -17.16
C LEU A 82 -13.01 13.10 -17.44
#